data_AF-A0A953IS78-F1
#
_entry.id   AF-A0A953IS78-F1
#
_cell.length_a   1.000
_cell.length_b   1.000
_cell.length_c   1.000
_cell.angle_alpha   90.00
_cell.angle_beta   90.00
_cell.angle_gamma   90.00
#
_symmetry.space_group_name_H-M   'P 1'
#
loop_
_entity.id
_entity.type
_entity.pdbx_description
1 polymer ?
#
loop_
_entity_poly.entity_id
_entity_poly.type
_entity_poly.pdbx_seq_one_letter_code
_entity_poly.pdbx_strand_id
1 'polypeptide(L)'
;MQYRDTLEPGAAVLLFLSAEAQGDEVRARIQSAERLDQAAEKVQKGLRIFLRDPGPLEGITKRLEATKNGNGRHASGNGQGNGNGNGEGGDVSMILLLAGGSEVEIRLPGRFKVSPQIAGAIKAVPGVVDVESV
;
A
#
# COMPACT_ATOMS: atom_id res chain seq x y z
N MET A 1 -8.36 22.14 23.49
CA MET A 1 -9.03 20.96 22.91
C MET A 1 -8.46 20.77 21.51
N GLN A 2 -7.58 19.77 21.32
CA GLN A 2 -6.66 19.71 20.17
C GLN A 2 -7.32 19.39 18.81
N TYR A 3 -8.52 18.81 18.80
CA TYR A 3 -9.19 18.34 17.57
C TYR A 3 -10.56 18.97 17.32
N ARG A 4 -10.93 20.02 18.06
CA ARG A 4 -12.27 20.62 18.01
C ARG A 4 -12.63 21.08 16.60
N ASP A 5 -11.73 21.81 15.95
CA ASP A 5 -11.96 22.40 14.63
C ASP A 5 -12.08 21.34 13.52
N THR A 6 -11.48 20.17 13.70
CA THR A 6 -11.61 19.03 12.77
C THR A 6 -12.91 18.26 13.00
N LEU A 7 -13.46 18.28 14.21
CA LEU A 7 -14.62 17.49 14.64
C LEU A 7 -15.91 18.33 14.69
N GLU A 8 -16.13 19.14 13.66
CA GLU A 8 -17.37 19.87 13.50
C GLU A 8 -18.44 18.99 12.81
N PRO A 9 -19.72 19.07 13.23
CA PRO A 9 -20.79 18.32 12.58
C PRO A 9 -20.83 18.57 11.06
N GLY A 10 -20.88 17.48 10.29
CA GLY A 10 -20.87 17.52 8.82
C GLY A 10 -19.47 17.44 8.19
N ALA A 11 -18.39 17.47 8.97
CA ALA A 11 -17.04 17.24 8.47
C ALA A 11 -16.74 15.74 8.28
N ALA A 12 -16.23 15.35 7.11
CA ALA A 12 -15.70 14.01 6.87
C ALA A 12 -14.26 13.91 7.42
N VAL A 13 -14.02 12.94 8.31
CA VAL A 13 -12.76 12.80 9.05
C VAL A 13 -12.28 11.35 9.09
N LEU A 14 -10.96 11.17 9.10
CA LEU A 14 -10.29 9.90 9.41
C LEU A 14 -9.79 9.98 10.86
N LEU A 15 -10.17 8.99 11.68
CA LEU A 15 -9.81 8.93 13.10
C LEU A 15 -9.01 7.67 13.40
N PHE A 16 -7.90 7.81 14.13
CA PHE A 16 -7.23 6.69 14.77
C PHE A 16 -7.57 6.70 16.27
N LEU A 17 -8.15 5.61 16.76
CA LEU A 17 -8.67 5.49 18.13
C LEU A 17 -8.03 4.30 18.84
N SER A 18 -7.75 4.42 20.14
CA SER A 18 -7.65 3.25 21.03
C SER A 18 -8.98 3.03 21.72
N ALA A 19 -9.41 1.79 21.84
CA ALA A 19 -10.60 1.40 22.59
C ALA A 19 -10.22 0.43 23.71
N GLU A 20 -10.81 0.62 24.89
CA GLU A 20 -10.71 -0.29 26.03
C GLU A 20 -12.12 -0.70 26.44
N ALA A 21 -12.35 -2.00 26.58
CA ALA A 21 -13.61 -2.53 27.09
C ALA A 21 -13.56 -2.60 28.62
N GLN A 22 -14.54 -2.00 29.28
CA GLN A 22 -14.66 -1.98 30.72
C GLN A 22 -16.06 -2.49 31.11
N GLY A 23 -16.16 -3.80 31.38
CA GLY A 23 -17.46 -4.46 31.53
C GLY A 23 -18.22 -4.44 30.21
N ASP A 24 -19.42 -3.83 30.22
CA ASP A 24 -20.27 -3.67 29.03
C ASP A 24 -20.07 -2.32 28.30
N GLU A 25 -19.19 -1.45 28.82
CA GLU A 25 -18.88 -0.15 28.22
C GLU A 25 -17.61 -0.21 27.36
N VAL A 26 -17.59 0.54 26.27
CA VAL A 26 -16.39 0.75 25.44
C VAL A 26 -15.93 2.19 25.58
N ARG A 27 -14.73 2.37 26.11
CA ARG A 27 -14.09 3.68 26.22
C ARG A 27 -13.11 3.88 25.06
N ALA A 28 -13.49 4.74 24.12
CA ALA A 28 -12.60 5.14 23.02
C ALA A 28 -11.83 6.43 23.36
N ARG A 29 -10.56 6.48 22.95
CA ARG A 29 -9.71 7.67 23.01
C ARG A 29 -9.17 7.97 21.62
N ILE A 30 -9.38 9.21 21.16
CA ILE A 30 -8.83 9.72 19.91
C ILE A 30 -7.31 9.87 20.06
N GLN A 31 -6.57 9.20 19.19
CA GLN A 31 -5.12 9.36 19.06
C GLN A 31 -4.78 10.39 17.99
N SER A 32 -5.47 10.35 16.85
CA SER A 32 -5.37 11.35 15.78
C SER A 32 -6.71 11.62 15.12
N ALA A 33 -6.85 12.83 14.55
CA ALA A 33 -7.96 13.22 13.70
C ALA A 33 -7.46 14.11 12.57
N GLU A 34 -7.80 13.76 11.34
CA GLU A 34 -7.53 14.57 10.15
C GLU A 34 -8.72 14.58 9.19
N ARG A 35 -8.80 15.60 8.34
CA ARG A 35 -9.87 15.67 7.32
C ARG A 35 -9.71 14.55 6.30
N LEU A 36 -10.82 13.96 5.89
CA LEU A 36 -10.81 12.88 4.90
C LEU A 36 -10.17 13.33 3.58
N ASP A 37 -10.43 14.55 3.13
CA ASP A 37 -9.82 15.09 1.89
C ASP A 37 -8.29 15.17 2.00
N GLN A 38 -7.77 15.62 3.16
CA GLN A 38 -6.33 15.70 3.41
C GLN A 38 -5.70 14.31 3.54
N ALA A 39 -6.42 13.34 4.13
CA ALA A 39 -5.99 11.95 4.14
C ALA A 39 -6.00 11.35 2.72
N ALA A 40 -7.01 11.68 1.92
CA ALA A 40 -7.16 11.24 0.53
C ALA A 40 -6.04 11.78 -0.37
N GLU A 41 -5.62 13.04 -0.18
CA GLU A 41 -4.45 13.60 -0.88
C GLU A 41 -3.14 12.89 -0.52
N LYS A 42 -3.05 12.33 0.69
CA LYS A 42 -1.89 11.56 1.16
C LYS A 42 -1.93 10.10 0.73
N VAL A 43 -3.03 9.62 0.15
CA VAL A 43 -3.13 8.26 -0.39
C VAL A 43 -2.05 8.12 -1.45
N GLN A 44 -1.02 7.36 -1.09
CA GLN A 44 0.07 7.08 -2.01
C GLN A 44 -0.49 6.21 -3.11
N LYS A 45 -0.31 6.63 -4.36
CA LYS A 45 -0.55 5.78 -5.52
C LYS A 45 0.09 4.43 -5.22
N GLY A 46 -0.65 3.34 -5.22
CA GLY A 46 -0.09 2.02 -4.96
C GLY A 46 -0.72 0.95 -5.85
N LEU A 47 -0.19 -0.26 -5.79
CA LEU A 47 -0.77 -1.41 -6.49
C LEU A 47 -1.01 -2.55 -5.50
N ARG A 48 -2.21 -3.11 -5.51
CA ARG A 48 -2.51 -4.43 -4.94
C ARG A 48 -2.55 -5.45 -6.06
N ILE A 49 -1.75 -6.49 -5.94
CA ILE A 49 -1.61 -7.55 -6.95
C ILE A 49 -2.13 -8.86 -6.36
N PHE A 50 -3.20 -9.40 -6.95
CA PHE A 50 -3.86 -10.61 -6.47
C PHE A 50 -3.31 -11.85 -7.18
N LEU A 51 -2.97 -12.88 -6.41
CA LEU A 51 -2.30 -14.10 -6.85
C LEU A 51 -2.98 -15.33 -6.25
N ARG A 52 -2.98 -16.45 -6.98
CA ARG A 52 -3.41 -17.76 -6.43
C ARG A 52 -2.24 -18.67 -6.05
N ASP A 53 -1.09 -18.45 -6.68
CA ASP A 53 0.09 -19.30 -6.54
C ASP A 53 1.37 -18.47 -6.80
N PRO A 54 2.56 -18.98 -6.45
CA PRO A 54 3.82 -18.24 -6.58
C PRO A 54 4.43 -18.23 -7.99
N GLY A 55 3.81 -18.87 -8.99
CA GLY A 55 4.31 -18.89 -10.38
C GLY A 55 4.55 -17.50 -11.01
N PRO A 56 3.70 -16.48 -10.79
CA PRO A 56 3.83 -15.16 -11.42
C PRO A 56 4.94 -14.27 -10.85
N LEU A 57 5.58 -14.66 -9.74
CA LEU A 57 6.46 -13.78 -8.96
C LEU A 57 7.63 -13.21 -9.77
N GLU A 58 8.31 -14.05 -10.56
CA GLU A 58 9.43 -13.60 -11.39
C GLU A 58 8.97 -12.59 -12.47
N GLY A 59 7.79 -12.84 -13.05
CA GLY A 59 7.19 -11.96 -14.05
C GLY A 59 6.84 -10.59 -13.48
N ILE A 60 6.31 -10.54 -12.25
CA ILE A 60 5.98 -9.31 -11.52
C ILE A 60 7.25 -8.54 -11.18
N THR A 61 8.27 -9.21 -10.63
CA THR A 61 9.55 -8.58 -10.28
C THR A 61 10.18 -7.89 -11.48
N LYS A 62 10.27 -8.56 -12.63
CA LYS A 62 10.84 -7.96 -13.85
C LYS A 62 10.10 -6.69 -14.29
N ARG A 63 8.78 -6.66 -14.13
CA ARG A 63 7.95 -5.50 -14.52
C ARG A 63 8.07 -4.34 -13.53
N LEU A 64 8.25 -4.62 -12.25
CA LEU A 64 8.53 -3.62 -11.22
C LEU A 64 9.96 -3.06 -11.33
N GLU A 65 10.94 -3.91 -11.66
CA GLU A 65 12.37 -3.56 -11.81
C GLU A 65 12.70 -2.83 -13.11
N ALA A 66 12.07 -3.20 -14.22
CA ALA A 66 12.25 -2.51 -15.51
C ALA A 66 11.99 -0.99 -15.39
N THR A 67 11.21 -0.59 -14.39
CA THR A 67 10.88 0.80 -14.06
C THR A 67 11.75 1.44 -12.97
N LYS A 68 12.62 0.71 -12.26
CA LYS A 68 13.66 1.29 -11.38
C LYS A 68 14.79 1.95 -12.18
N ASN A 69 15.00 1.51 -13.41
CA ASN A 69 16.12 1.95 -14.28
C ASN A 69 15.95 3.35 -14.89
N GLY A 70 14.94 4.11 -14.45
CA GLY A 70 14.65 5.47 -14.95
C GLY A 70 15.46 6.61 -14.33
N ASN A 71 16.24 6.39 -13.26
CA ASN A 71 17.27 7.32 -12.76
C ASN A 71 17.98 6.75 -11.51
N GLY A 72 18.75 5.68 -11.69
CA GLY A 72 19.53 5.07 -10.61
C GLY A 72 20.62 4.19 -11.19
N ARG A 73 21.72 4.81 -11.60
CA ARG A 73 22.92 4.13 -12.11
C ARG A 73 23.42 3.12 -11.07
N HIS A 74 23.61 1.88 -11.52
CA HIS A 74 24.50 0.85 -10.99
C HIS A 74 24.69 0.76 -9.46
N ALA A 75 24.11 -0.26 -8.86
CA ALA A 75 24.76 -0.96 -7.75
C ALA A 75 24.69 -2.46 -8.00
N SER A 76 25.65 -2.92 -8.80
CA SER A 76 26.17 -4.28 -8.71
C SER A 76 26.70 -4.49 -7.28
N GLY A 77 26.19 -5.47 -6.54
CA GLY A 77 26.82 -5.91 -5.29
C GLY A 77 25.84 -6.44 -4.25
N ASN A 78 26.13 -7.64 -3.75
CA ASN A 78 25.62 -8.17 -2.49
C ASN A 78 25.70 -7.12 -1.37
N GLY A 79 24.62 -6.98 -0.60
CA GLY A 79 24.65 -6.35 0.72
C GLY A 79 23.82 -5.08 0.85
N GLN A 80 22.78 -5.18 1.67
CA GLN A 80 22.36 -4.13 2.62
C GLN A 80 22.26 -2.69 2.06
N GLY A 81 21.40 -2.46 1.08
CA GLY A 81 21.08 -1.11 0.60
C GLY A 81 19.94 -0.48 1.38
N ASN A 82 20.25 0.42 2.32
CA ASN A 82 19.30 1.34 2.94
C ASN A 82 18.81 2.34 1.88
N GLY A 83 17.78 1.95 1.12
CA GLY A 83 17.24 2.71 0.00
C GLY A 83 16.38 3.89 0.44
N ASN A 84 17.01 5.00 0.81
CA ASN A 84 16.35 6.32 0.84
C ASN A 84 16.06 6.79 -0.60
N GLY A 85 15.02 6.21 -1.20
CA GLY A 85 14.46 6.65 -2.47
C GLY A 85 13.50 7.81 -2.25
N ASN A 86 13.99 9.04 -2.42
CA ASN A 86 13.17 10.25 -2.38
C ASN A 86 12.10 10.23 -3.49
N GLY A 87 10.85 10.46 -3.11
CA GLY A 87 9.89 11.20 -3.95
C GLY A 87 8.65 10.47 -4.43
N GLU A 88 8.74 9.67 -5.50
CA GLU A 88 7.60 9.53 -6.44
C GLU A 88 7.07 8.09 -6.61
N GLY A 89 7.54 7.14 -5.80
CA GLY A 89 7.10 5.74 -5.89
C GLY A 89 5.84 5.44 -5.06
N GLY A 90 5.08 4.45 -5.49
CA GLY A 90 3.97 3.87 -4.77
C GLY A 90 4.32 2.66 -3.93
N ASP A 91 3.45 2.38 -2.96
CA ASP A 91 3.46 1.11 -2.24
C ASP A 91 2.91 -0.01 -3.11
N VAL A 92 3.49 -1.21 -2.99
CA VAL A 92 2.99 -2.40 -3.69
C VAL A 92 2.74 -3.49 -2.66
N SER A 93 1.52 -4.01 -2.64
CA SER A 93 1.12 -5.16 -1.84
C SER A 93 0.77 -6.33 -2.75
N MET A 94 1.12 -7.53 -2.31
CA MET A 94 0.69 -8.77 -2.93
C MET A 94 -0.33 -9.46 -2.04
N ILE A 95 -1.45 -9.86 -2.63
CA ILE A 95 -2.53 -10.58 -1.96
C ILE A 95 -2.52 -12.01 -2.48
N LEU A 96 -2.17 -12.95 -1.62
CA LEU A 96 -2.27 -14.38 -1.94
C LEU A 96 -3.63 -14.90 -1.50
N LEU A 97 -4.44 -15.28 -2.49
CA LEU A 97 -5.75 -15.91 -2.29
C LEU A 97 -5.55 -17.39 -1.96
N LEU A 98 -5.82 -17.75 -0.71
CA LEU A 98 -5.73 -19.13 -0.24
C LEU A 98 -7.05 -19.88 -0.45
N ALA A 99 -6.98 -21.21 -0.45
CA ALA A 99 -8.18 -22.04 -0.42
C ALA A 99 -9.03 -21.73 0.83
N GLY A 100 -10.36 -21.74 0.68
CA GLY A 100 -11.28 -21.46 1.79
C GLY A 100 -11.52 -19.97 2.05
N GLY A 101 -11.09 -19.07 1.17
CA GLY A 101 -11.41 -17.64 1.24
C GLY A 101 -10.54 -16.83 2.21
N SER A 102 -9.46 -17.42 2.73
CA SER A 102 -8.45 -16.68 3.48
C SER A 102 -7.50 -15.94 2.53
N GLU A 103 -6.98 -14.80 2.96
CA GLU A 103 -6.05 -13.98 2.19
C GLU A 103 -4.82 -13.64 3.03
N VAL A 104 -3.65 -13.63 2.39
CA VAL A 104 -2.40 -13.17 3.00
C VAL A 104 -1.92 -11.95 2.23
N GLU A 105 -1.84 -10.80 2.91
CA GLU A 105 -1.25 -9.58 2.37
C GLU A 105 0.24 -9.49 2.73
N ILE A 106 1.07 -9.27 1.71
CA ILE A 106 2.52 -9.03 1.85
C ILE A 106 2.82 -7.67 1.20
N ARG A 107 3.16 -6.68 2.03
CA ARG A 107 3.66 -5.39 1.55
C ARG A 107 5.14 -5.54 1.14
N LEU A 108 5.46 -5.14 -0.09
CA LEU A 108 6.83 -5.15 -0.58
C LEU A 108 7.65 -4.02 0.07
N PRO A 109 8.92 -4.27 0.43
CA PRO A 109 9.77 -3.24 0.99
C PRO A 109 10.19 -2.22 -0.09
N GLY A 110 10.20 -0.94 0.30
CA GLY A 110 10.58 0.18 -0.57
C GLY A 110 9.40 0.74 -1.38
N ARG A 111 9.70 1.69 -2.27
CA ARG A 111 8.71 2.36 -3.13
C ARG A 111 8.98 2.02 -4.60
N PHE A 112 7.92 1.85 -5.38
CA PHE A 112 7.97 1.39 -6.78
C PHE A 112 7.30 2.38 -7.70
N LYS A 113 7.75 2.55 -8.94
CA LYS A 113 7.00 3.35 -9.90
C LYS A 113 5.65 2.69 -10.16
N VAL A 114 4.56 3.42 -10.00
CA VAL A 114 3.20 2.94 -10.26
C VAL A 114 2.51 3.82 -11.30
N SER A 115 1.87 3.18 -12.27
CA SER A 115 1.07 3.86 -13.31
C SER A 115 0.06 2.88 -13.90
N PRO A 116 -0.99 3.37 -14.60
CA PRO A 116 -1.95 2.51 -15.29
C PRO A 116 -1.29 1.54 -16.28
N GLN A 117 -0.23 1.97 -16.96
CA GLN A 117 0.53 1.14 -17.89
C GLN A 117 1.26 0.00 -17.16
N ILE A 118 1.85 0.29 -16.01
CA ILE A 118 2.53 -0.72 -15.16
C ILE A 118 1.50 -1.70 -14.62
N ALA A 119 0.36 -1.21 -14.12
CA ALA A 119 -0.75 -2.06 -13.67
C ALA A 119 -1.24 -3.00 -14.77
N GLY A 120 -1.45 -2.48 -15.98
CA GLY A 120 -1.84 -3.29 -17.14
C GLY A 120 -0.78 -4.34 -17.53
N ALA A 121 0.50 -3.98 -17.49
CA ALA A 121 1.58 -4.91 -17.79
C ALA A 121 1.72 -6.04 -16.76
N ILE A 122 1.46 -5.73 -15.48
CA ILE A 122 1.43 -6.72 -14.39
C ILE A 122 0.19 -7.62 -14.53
N LYS A 123 -0.98 -7.06 -14.83
CA LYS A 123 -2.21 -7.84 -15.06
C LYS A 123 -2.09 -8.83 -16.22
N ALA A 124 -1.22 -8.55 -17.20
CA ALA A 124 -0.93 -9.45 -18.31
C ALA A 124 0.02 -10.60 -17.97
N VAL A 125 0.59 -10.67 -16.76
CA VAL A 125 1.43 -11.80 -16.32
C VAL A 125 0.54 -13.03 -16.10
N PRO A 126 0.83 -14.19 -16.72
CA PRO A 126 0.10 -15.42 -16.46
C PRO A 126 0.09 -15.75 -14.96
N GLY A 127 -1.11 -16.00 -14.41
CA GLY A 127 -1.34 -16.32 -13.00
C GLY A 127 -1.55 -15.11 -12.08
N VAL A 128 -1.45 -13.88 -12.59
CA VAL A 128 -2.02 -12.70 -11.90
C VAL A 128 -3.53 -12.73 -12.06
N VAL A 129 -4.24 -12.65 -10.93
CA VAL A 129 -5.70 -12.66 -10.88
C VAL A 129 -6.26 -11.28 -11.16
N ASP A 130 -5.73 -10.28 -10.45
CA ASP A 130 -6.11 -8.89 -10.65
C ASP A 130 -5.03 -7.91 -10.18
N VAL A 131 -5.16 -6.66 -10.59
CA VAL A 131 -4.33 -5.54 -10.15
C VAL A 131 -5.23 -4.34 -9.88
N GLU A 132 -5.22 -3.88 -8.63
CA GLU A 132 -5.98 -2.70 -8.20
C GLU A 132 -5.04 -1.54 -7.88
N SER A 133 -5.43 -0.35 -8.30
CA SER A 133 -4.80 0.89 -7.82
C SER A 133 -5.39 1.27 -6.46
N VAL A 134 -4.51 1.52 -5.50
CA VAL A 134 -4.86 2.04 -4.16
C VAL A 134 -4.37 3.45 -3.96
#